data_AF-A0A7C6JUQ0-F1
#
_entry.id   AF-A0A7C6JUQ0-F1
#
_cell.length_a   1.000
_cell.length_b   1.000
_cell.length_c   1.000
_cell.angle_alpha   90.00
_cell.angle_beta   90.00
_cell.angle_gamma   90.00
#
_symmetry.space_group_name_H-M   'P 1'
#
loop_
_entity.id
_entity.type
_entity.pdbx_description
1 polymer ?
#
loop_
_entity_poly.entity_id
_entity_poly.type
_entity_poly.pdbx_seq_one_letter_code
_entity_poly.pdbx_strand_id
1 'polypeptide(L)'
;MGEKVTMGFHSAVDFELKWDASIIEGLASKYDIRRNELRTDFPVKTERDIIIAILGHLTEGTGGEYVPETNRLCKEFASHFEYRQTIGGTATRAAIAISKLGFRSTLSMCCYNDAIRTFLPEEIHQFPNVKEIDNEIYPHVILSYPGKTRIQVNDMDIITPRENRVMFSNDATALNMEVSRDFAAELADARVFLLGCFSEVLDFDILKDRMEKTEYLLENLAPEAWAILEDGCYINKDFRYYVHKKLKKRLNVLSMNEDEIQEYIGRKIDILDPQSMQEALQYVYKKIDIPILVVHSAAWALAYGVRPEKLEQALHGGICLSATRFRYGDSFGKEEYKETEELPDKEAGVRFCREIKDKLGKHIFCLPAKELSFVENPTVVGLGDFFAGGLLPGMLHTSP
;
A
#
# COMPACT_ATOMS: atom_id res chain seq x y z
N MET A 1 2.40 -17.48 24.00
CA MET A 1 3.66 -16.87 23.53
C MET A 1 3.31 -16.21 22.22
N GLY A 2 3.46 -14.89 22.14
CA GLY A 2 3.10 -14.12 20.95
C GLY A 2 4.09 -14.33 19.81
N GLU A 3 3.63 -14.08 18.58
CA GLU A 3 4.49 -14.12 17.39
C GLU A 3 5.51 -12.97 17.41
N LYS A 4 6.67 -13.15 16.75
CA LYS A 4 7.71 -12.12 16.70
C LYS A 4 7.40 -10.98 15.73
N VAL A 5 6.52 -11.24 14.76
CA VAL A 5 6.05 -10.24 13.81
C VAL A 5 4.58 -9.96 14.12
N THR A 6 4.26 -8.68 14.32
CA THR A 6 2.89 -8.22 14.51
C THR A 6 2.56 -7.17 13.45
N MET A 7 1.30 -7.10 13.02
CA MET A 7 0.85 -6.14 12.02
C MET A 7 -0.57 -5.66 12.33
N GLY A 8 -0.92 -4.46 11.89
CA GLY A 8 -2.29 -3.93 11.97
C GLY A 8 -2.40 -2.57 11.29
N PHE A 9 -3.56 -1.96 11.12
CA PHE A 9 -4.88 -2.44 11.56
C PHE A 9 -5.83 -2.67 10.38
N HIS A 10 -5.51 -2.10 9.21
CA HIS A 10 -6.37 -2.17 8.04
C HIS A 10 -6.44 -3.60 7.49
N SER A 11 -7.65 -4.13 7.51
CA SER A 11 -8.08 -5.31 6.78
C SER A 11 -9.36 -4.97 6.04
N ALA A 12 -9.51 -5.49 4.83
CA ALA A 12 -10.69 -5.28 3.99
C ALA A 12 -10.92 -6.48 3.08
N VAL A 13 -12.08 -6.54 2.44
CA VAL A 13 -12.34 -7.48 1.34
C VAL A 13 -12.17 -6.71 0.05
N ASP A 14 -11.36 -7.25 -0.88
CA ASP A 14 -11.11 -6.61 -2.16
C ASP A 14 -11.87 -7.35 -3.27
N PHE A 15 -12.52 -6.59 -4.15
CA PHE A 15 -13.04 -7.10 -5.42
C PHE A 15 -12.11 -6.65 -6.53
N GLU A 16 -11.19 -7.53 -6.91
CA GLU A 16 -10.26 -7.29 -8.00
C GLU A 16 -10.94 -7.62 -9.34
N LEU A 17 -11.35 -6.57 -10.06
CA LEU A 17 -12.10 -6.69 -11.31
C LEU A 17 -11.19 -7.16 -12.44
N LYS A 18 -11.68 -8.10 -13.25
CA LYS A 18 -11.03 -8.49 -14.49
C LYS A 18 -11.26 -7.41 -15.55
N TRP A 19 -10.18 -6.91 -16.13
CA TRP A 19 -10.24 -5.87 -17.15
C TRP A 19 -11.06 -6.30 -18.37
N ASP A 20 -12.02 -5.46 -18.76
CA ASP A 20 -12.76 -5.57 -20.01
C ASP A 20 -13.15 -4.16 -20.49
N ALA A 21 -12.54 -3.74 -21.60
CA ALA A 21 -12.78 -2.43 -22.20
C ALA A 21 -14.24 -2.25 -22.65
N SER A 22 -14.90 -3.32 -23.10
CA SER A 22 -16.25 -3.25 -23.64
C SER A 22 -17.29 -2.90 -22.58
N ILE A 23 -17.06 -3.28 -21.32
CA ILE A 23 -17.91 -2.89 -20.19
C ILE A 23 -17.81 -1.38 -19.96
N ILE A 24 -16.58 -0.84 -19.94
CA ILE A 24 -16.35 0.60 -19.77
C ILE A 24 -16.98 1.39 -20.92
N GLU A 25 -16.77 0.97 -22.17
CA GLU A 25 -17.38 1.58 -23.35
C GLU A 25 -18.91 1.51 -23.30
N GLY A 26 -19.47 0.36 -22.91
CA GLY A 26 -20.92 0.17 -22.77
C GLY A 26 -21.54 1.09 -21.71
N LEU A 27 -20.91 1.20 -20.53
CA LEU A 27 -21.37 2.09 -19.47
C LEU A 27 -21.21 3.57 -19.84
N ALA A 28 -20.10 3.94 -20.49
CA ALA A 28 -19.89 5.31 -20.97
C ALA A 28 -20.90 5.71 -22.05
N SER A 29 -21.25 4.79 -22.95
CA SER A 29 -22.29 4.99 -23.95
C SER A 29 -23.68 5.11 -23.29
N LYS A 30 -24.00 4.21 -22.35
CA LYS A 30 -25.26 4.23 -21.58
C LYS A 30 -25.48 5.56 -20.84
N TYR A 31 -24.42 6.15 -20.30
CA TYR A 31 -24.47 7.40 -19.55
C TYR A 31 -24.19 8.67 -20.36
N ASP A 32 -24.09 8.55 -21.70
CA ASP A 32 -23.73 9.62 -22.64
C ASP A 32 -22.54 10.47 -22.17
N ILE A 33 -21.49 9.83 -21.65
CA ILE A 33 -20.30 10.53 -21.13
C ILE A 33 -19.46 11.03 -22.30
N ARG A 34 -19.02 12.30 -22.21
CA ARG A 34 -18.21 12.96 -23.25
C ARG A 34 -16.85 13.41 -22.76
N ARG A 35 -15.94 13.66 -23.70
CA ARG A 35 -14.54 14.01 -23.42
C ARG A 35 -14.37 15.22 -22.50
N ASN A 36 -15.23 16.23 -22.62
CA ASN A 36 -15.14 17.46 -21.84
C ASN A 36 -15.57 17.31 -20.36
N GLU A 37 -16.12 16.16 -19.98
CA GLU A 37 -16.54 15.87 -18.60
C GLU A 37 -15.47 15.16 -17.79
N LEU A 38 -14.44 14.61 -18.45
CA LEU A 38 -13.40 13.81 -17.80
C LEU A 38 -12.61 14.66 -16.80
N ARG A 39 -12.54 14.17 -15.57
CA ARG A 39 -11.82 14.77 -14.44
C ARG A 39 -11.53 13.71 -13.38
N THR A 40 -10.59 13.98 -12.50
CA THR A 40 -10.07 13.04 -11.49
C THR A 40 -10.20 13.53 -10.05
N ASP A 41 -10.78 14.71 -9.82
CA ASP A 41 -10.96 15.28 -8.49
C ASP A 41 -12.39 15.80 -8.29
N PHE A 42 -13.27 14.91 -7.81
CA PHE A 42 -14.66 15.21 -7.50
C PHE A 42 -15.31 14.11 -6.65
N PRO A 43 -16.36 14.44 -5.87
CA PRO A 43 -17.13 13.44 -5.13
C PRO A 43 -17.89 12.48 -6.06
N VAL A 44 -17.86 11.18 -5.73
CA VAL A 44 -18.56 10.12 -6.47
C VAL A 44 -19.91 9.84 -5.81
N LYS A 45 -21.01 10.22 -6.47
CA LYS A 45 -22.38 10.06 -5.93
C LYS A 45 -23.22 9.05 -6.73
N THR A 46 -22.79 8.75 -7.94
CA THR A 46 -23.52 7.88 -8.87
C THR A 46 -22.55 6.94 -9.58
N GLU A 47 -23.08 5.87 -10.18
CA GLU A 47 -22.27 5.00 -11.05
C GLU A 47 -21.72 5.77 -12.28
N ARG A 48 -22.45 6.78 -12.77
CA ARG A 48 -21.94 7.66 -13.83
C ARG A 48 -20.64 8.37 -13.41
N ASP A 49 -20.57 8.84 -12.16
CA ASP A 49 -19.38 9.49 -11.62
C ASP A 49 -18.18 8.53 -11.57
N ILE A 50 -18.41 7.26 -11.23
CA ILE A 50 -17.38 6.20 -11.27
C ILE A 50 -16.78 6.10 -12.68
N ILE A 51 -17.61 6.07 -13.72
CA ILE A 51 -17.13 5.94 -15.11
C ILE A 51 -16.38 7.19 -15.57
N ILE A 52 -16.82 8.39 -15.18
CA ILE A 52 -16.10 9.65 -15.47
C ILE A 52 -14.71 9.63 -14.84
N ALA A 53 -14.61 9.23 -13.58
CA ALA A 53 -13.34 9.14 -12.85
C ALA A 53 -12.40 8.13 -13.53
N ILE A 54 -12.90 6.93 -13.87
CA ILE A 54 -12.12 5.91 -14.58
C ILE A 54 -11.59 6.46 -15.91
N LEU A 55 -12.44 7.02 -16.76
CA LEU A 55 -12.02 7.56 -18.07
C LEU A 55 -11.02 8.72 -17.94
N GLY A 56 -11.15 9.54 -16.89
CA GLY A 56 -10.15 10.56 -16.55
C GLY A 56 -8.78 9.94 -16.25
N HIS A 57 -8.74 8.95 -15.36
CA HIS A 57 -7.51 8.22 -15.03
C HIS A 57 -6.91 7.45 -16.21
N LEU A 58 -7.73 6.81 -17.06
CA LEU A 58 -7.28 6.15 -18.29
C LEU A 58 -6.61 7.15 -19.25
N THR A 59 -7.13 8.37 -19.33
CA THR A 59 -6.56 9.44 -20.16
C THR A 59 -5.21 9.92 -19.64
N GLU A 60 -5.07 10.06 -18.32
CA GLU A 60 -3.85 10.56 -17.68
C GLU A 60 -2.79 9.48 -17.40
N GLY A 61 -3.18 8.20 -17.37
CA GLY A 61 -2.33 7.09 -16.94
C GLY A 61 -2.06 7.07 -15.43
N THR A 62 -2.94 7.68 -14.64
CA THR A 62 -2.83 7.84 -13.19
C THR A 62 -3.74 6.87 -12.43
N GLY A 63 -3.43 6.62 -11.16
CA GLY A 63 -4.33 5.92 -10.25
C GLY A 63 -5.14 6.88 -9.41
N GLY A 64 -6.14 6.36 -8.69
CA GLY A 64 -6.96 7.15 -7.79
C GLY A 64 -7.78 6.28 -6.84
N GLU A 65 -8.11 6.85 -5.69
CA GLU A 65 -8.94 6.22 -4.66
C GLU A 65 -10.13 7.14 -4.40
N TYR A 66 -11.33 6.57 -4.42
CA TYR A 66 -12.57 7.30 -4.24
C TYR A 66 -13.44 6.63 -3.19
N VAL A 67 -14.24 7.46 -2.53
CA VAL A 67 -15.24 7.02 -1.57
C VAL A 67 -16.62 7.31 -2.14
N PRO A 68 -17.25 6.35 -2.84
CA PRO A 68 -18.61 6.52 -3.31
C PRO A 68 -19.57 6.82 -2.17
N GLU A 69 -20.70 7.45 -2.45
CA GLU A 69 -21.69 7.83 -1.43
C GLU A 69 -22.23 6.63 -0.63
N THR A 70 -22.27 5.42 -1.20
CA THR A 70 -22.74 4.22 -0.51
C THR A 70 -21.96 2.97 -0.91
N ASN A 71 -21.89 1.97 -0.01
CA ASN A 71 -21.39 0.62 -0.31
C ASN A 71 -22.16 -0.05 -1.47
N ARG A 72 -23.45 0.26 -1.62
CA ARG A 72 -24.28 -0.28 -2.70
C ARG A 72 -23.75 0.10 -4.07
N LEU A 73 -23.28 1.33 -4.26
CA LEU A 73 -22.68 1.77 -5.53
C LEU A 73 -21.44 0.96 -5.88
N CYS A 74 -20.59 0.63 -4.90
CA CYS A 74 -19.43 -0.23 -5.12
C CYS A 74 -19.86 -1.62 -5.63
N LYS A 75 -20.84 -2.24 -4.97
CA LYS A 75 -21.35 -3.58 -5.34
C LYS A 75 -22.05 -3.58 -6.70
N GLU A 76 -22.87 -2.58 -6.99
CA GLU A 76 -23.55 -2.41 -8.28
C GLU A 76 -22.54 -2.27 -9.41
N PHE A 77 -21.54 -1.38 -9.25
CA PHE A 77 -20.49 -1.21 -10.24
C PHE A 77 -19.67 -2.50 -10.47
N ALA A 78 -19.25 -3.16 -9.39
CA ALA A 78 -18.50 -4.42 -9.48
C ALA A 78 -19.29 -5.53 -10.19
N SER A 79 -20.62 -5.54 -10.06
CA SER A 79 -21.49 -6.56 -10.67
C SER A 79 -21.49 -6.56 -12.20
N HIS A 80 -20.98 -5.49 -12.82
CA HIS A 80 -20.79 -5.45 -14.27
C HIS A 80 -19.64 -6.35 -14.75
N PHE A 81 -18.70 -6.71 -13.87
CA PHE A 81 -17.47 -7.41 -14.21
C PHE A 81 -17.42 -8.82 -13.62
N GLU A 82 -16.62 -9.69 -14.25
CA GLU A 82 -16.03 -10.81 -13.53
C GLU A 82 -15.00 -10.26 -12.53
N TYR A 83 -15.01 -10.74 -11.29
CA TYR A 83 -14.04 -10.32 -10.28
C TYR A 83 -13.59 -11.48 -9.41
N ARG A 84 -12.39 -11.32 -8.85
CA ARG A 84 -11.85 -12.20 -7.81
C ARG A 84 -12.03 -11.52 -6.46
N GLN A 85 -12.60 -12.24 -5.51
CA GLN A 85 -12.62 -11.80 -4.12
C GLN A 85 -11.28 -12.15 -3.46
N THR A 86 -10.60 -11.14 -2.92
CA THR A 86 -9.33 -11.27 -2.19
C THR A 86 -9.41 -10.49 -0.87
N ILE A 87 -8.33 -10.51 -0.09
CA ILE A 87 -8.24 -9.75 1.17
C ILE A 87 -7.25 -8.60 0.98
N GLY A 88 -7.70 -7.41 1.37
CA GLY A 88 -7.00 -6.15 1.27
C GLY A 88 -6.52 -5.58 2.60
N GLY A 89 -5.91 -4.40 2.50
CA GLY A 89 -5.29 -3.70 3.61
C GLY A 89 -3.81 -4.04 3.77
N THR A 90 -2.98 -3.01 3.93
CA THR A 90 -1.51 -3.11 3.91
C THR A 90 -0.96 -4.13 4.89
N ALA A 91 -1.35 -4.06 6.16
CA ALA A 91 -0.93 -5.01 7.18
C ALA A 91 -1.36 -6.44 6.84
N THR A 92 -2.55 -6.60 6.27
CA THR A 92 -3.09 -7.92 5.95
C THR A 92 -2.38 -8.55 4.76
N ARG A 93 -2.18 -7.77 3.68
CA ARG A 93 -1.41 -8.21 2.50
C ARG A 93 0.06 -8.49 2.86
N ALA A 94 0.68 -7.69 3.72
CA ALA A 94 2.01 -7.95 4.26
C ALA A 94 2.10 -9.28 5.03
N ALA A 95 1.11 -9.57 5.88
CA ALA A 95 1.05 -10.83 6.64
C ALA A 95 0.89 -12.05 5.72
N ILE A 96 0.00 -11.97 4.73
CA ILE A 96 -0.16 -13.01 3.70
C ILE A 96 1.12 -13.19 2.88
N ALA A 97 1.83 -12.10 2.59
CA ALA A 97 3.06 -12.16 1.80
C ALA A 97 4.16 -12.94 2.52
N ILE A 98 4.40 -12.67 3.81
CA ILE A 98 5.46 -13.36 4.55
C ILE A 98 5.07 -14.79 4.97
N SER A 99 3.79 -15.11 5.09
CA SER A 99 3.35 -16.49 5.36
C SER A 99 3.70 -17.43 4.22
N LYS A 100 3.68 -16.96 2.97
CA LYS A 100 4.17 -17.70 1.78
C LYS A 100 5.65 -18.05 1.88
N LEU A 101 6.43 -17.27 2.64
CA LEU A 101 7.83 -17.53 2.95
C LEU A 101 8.02 -18.34 4.25
N GLY A 102 6.94 -18.76 4.90
CA GLY A 102 6.94 -19.57 6.12
C GLY A 102 7.11 -18.79 7.42
N PHE A 103 6.93 -17.46 7.41
CA PHE A 103 6.89 -16.66 8.63
C PHE A 103 5.49 -16.63 9.22
N ARG A 104 5.41 -16.72 10.55
CA ARG A 104 4.17 -16.53 11.29
C ARG A 104 4.07 -15.10 11.79
N SER A 105 2.84 -14.63 11.96
CA SER A 105 2.57 -13.28 12.45
C SER A 105 1.24 -13.20 13.19
N THR A 106 1.12 -12.25 14.11
CA THR A 106 -0.18 -11.84 14.64
C THR A 106 -0.69 -10.62 13.86
N LEU A 107 -1.94 -10.69 13.38
CA LEU A 107 -2.58 -9.63 12.62
C LEU A 107 -3.77 -9.05 13.39
N SER A 108 -3.67 -7.78 13.77
CA SER A 108 -4.76 -6.99 14.32
C SER A 108 -5.60 -6.38 13.19
N MET A 109 -6.92 -6.59 13.23
CA MET A 109 -7.81 -6.36 12.09
C MET A 109 -9.04 -5.53 12.45
N CYS A 110 -9.33 -4.49 11.66
CA CYS A 110 -10.55 -3.68 11.77
C CYS A 110 -11.78 -4.35 11.12
N CYS A 111 -11.60 -5.08 10.02
CA CYS A 111 -12.64 -5.90 9.38
C CYS A 111 -12.48 -7.37 9.78
N TYR A 112 -13.56 -7.99 10.24
CA TYR A 112 -13.59 -9.41 10.58
C TYR A 112 -14.93 -10.06 10.19
N ASN A 113 -14.94 -10.69 9.02
CA ASN A 113 -16.11 -11.36 8.43
C ASN A 113 -15.73 -12.77 7.94
N ASP A 114 -16.71 -13.52 7.42
CA ASP A 114 -16.46 -14.89 6.95
C ASP A 114 -15.46 -14.96 5.79
N ALA A 115 -15.35 -13.92 4.94
CA ALA A 115 -14.35 -13.89 3.88
C ALA A 115 -12.93 -13.80 4.45
N ILE A 116 -12.70 -12.90 5.41
CA ILE A 116 -11.42 -12.76 6.12
C ILE A 116 -11.01 -14.09 6.75
N ARG A 117 -11.93 -14.72 7.48
CA ARG A 117 -11.68 -16.00 8.14
C ARG A 117 -11.35 -17.14 7.18
N THR A 118 -11.95 -17.12 5.99
CA THR A 118 -11.78 -18.17 4.98
C THR A 118 -10.48 -17.99 4.19
N PHE A 119 -10.12 -16.76 3.85
CA PHE A 119 -9.00 -16.47 2.96
C PHE A 119 -7.66 -16.23 3.69
N LEU A 120 -7.67 -16.00 5.01
CA LEU A 120 -6.43 -15.84 5.77
C LEU A 120 -5.71 -17.18 5.97
N PRO A 121 -4.39 -17.26 5.67
CA PRO A 121 -3.56 -18.41 5.97
C PRO A 121 -3.52 -18.78 7.47
N GLU A 122 -3.38 -20.07 7.78
CA GLU A 122 -3.32 -20.59 9.15
C GLU A 122 -2.08 -20.11 9.92
N GLU A 123 -1.03 -19.69 9.22
CA GLU A 123 0.19 -19.11 9.81
C GLU A 123 -0.05 -17.73 10.43
N ILE A 124 -1.19 -17.11 10.17
CA ILE A 124 -1.56 -15.80 10.70
C ILE A 124 -2.46 -15.98 11.91
N HIS A 125 -1.96 -15.59 13.08
CA HIS A 125 -2.78 -15.47 14.29
C HIS A 125 -3.70 -14.26 14.15
N GLN A 126 -5.01 -14.52 14.09
CA GLN A 126 -6.03 -13.51 13.83
C GLN A 126 -6.46 -12.82 15.13
N PHE A 127 -6.31 -11.50 15.20
CA PHE A 127 -6.78 -10.67 16.31
C PHE A 127 -7.84 -9.66 15.80
N PRO A 128 -9.13 -9.98 15.89
CA PRO A 128 -10.18 -9.02 15.53
C PRO A 128 -10.27 -7.91 16.59
N ASN A 129 -10.23 -6.65 16.14
CA ASN A 129 -10.39 -5.50 17.04
C ASN A 129 -11.85 -5.26 17.43
N VAL A 130 -12.77 -5.79 16.65
CA VAL A 130 -14.21 -5.76 16.90
C VAL A 130 -14.65 -7.00 17.70
N LYS A 131 -15.64 -6.82 18.58
CA LYS A 131 -16.14 -7.92 19.43
C LYS A 131 -17.19 -8.79 18.74
N GLU A 132 -17.90 -8.24 17.77
CA GLU A 132 -18.97 -8.90 17.03
C GLU A 132 -18.55 -9.09 15.58
N ILE A 133 -18.96 -10.22 14.98
CA ILE A 133 -18.73 -10.51 13.57
C ILE A 133 -19.76 -9.72 12.76
N ASP A 134 -19.28 -8.87 11.85
CA ASP A 134 -20.11 -8.24 10.81
C ASP A 134 -19.94 -9.03 9.51
N ASN A 135 -21.01 -9.64 9.02
CA ASN A 135 -20.98 -10.39 7.77
C ASN A 135 -21.30 -9.51 6.54
N GLU A 136 -21.60 -8.23 6.73
CA GLU A 136 -21.68 -7.30 5.60
C GLU A 136 -20.30 -7.15 4.96
N ILE A 137 -20.25 -7.34 3.65
CA ILE A 137 -19.04 -7.12 2.86
C ILE A 137 -19.06 -5.68 2.37
N TYR A 138 -18.02 -4.91 2.69
CA TYR A 138 -17.78 -3.61 2.09
C TYR A 138 -16.57 -3.70 1.17
N PRO A 139 -16.76 -4.05 -0.12
CA PRO A 139 -15.63 -4.36 -0.97
C PRO A 139 -14.88 -3.09 -1.36
N HIS A 140 -13.56 -3.18 -1.33
CA HIS A 140 -12.70 -2.26 -2.05
C HIS A 140 -12.66 -2.75 -3.51
N VAL A 141 -13.38 -2.04 -4.38
CA VAL A 141 -13.53 -2.43 -5.79
C VAL A 141 -12.36 -1.85 -6.57
N ILE A 142 -11.52 -2.74 -7.11
CA ILE A 142 -10.25 -2.38 -7.73
C ILE A 142 -10.31 -2.70 -9.23
N LEU A 143 -10.27 -1.67 -10.07
CA LEU A 143 -10.14 -1.80 -11.51
C LEU A 143 -8.69 -1.54 -11.93
N SER A 144 -7.95 -2.60 -12.22
CA SER A 144 -6.64 -2.50 -12.86
C SER A 144 -6.80 -2.41 -14.36
N TYR A 145 -6.11 -1.47 -15.00
CA TYR A 145 -6.17 -1.27 -16.44
C TYR A 145 -4.78 -1.38 -17.09
N PRO A 146 -4.67 -1.99 -18.28
CA PRO A 146 -3.40 -2.15 -18.98
C PRO A 146 -2.97 -0.86 -19.67
N GLY A 147 -1.66 -0.70 -19.86
CA GLY A 147 -1.10 0.33 -20.74
C GLY A 147 -1.36 0.01 -22.22
N LYS A 148 -1.37 1.06 -23.06
CA LYS A 148 -1.57 0.99 -24.51
C LYS A 148 -2.89 0.35 -24.94
N THR A 149 -3.89 0.31 -24.07
CA THR A 149 -5.24 -0.13 -24.44
C THR A 149 -6.04 1.03 -24.99
N ARG A 150 -6.91 0.75 -25.95
CA ARG A 150 -7.73 1.76 -26.62
C ARG A 150 -9.17 1.66 -26.15
N ILE A 151 -9.74 2.80 -25.74
CA ILE A 151 -11.17 2.96 -25.44
C ILE A 151 -11.76 3.90 -26.48
N GLN A 152 -12.75 3.44 -27.24
CA GLN A 152 -13.41 4.22 -28.29
C GLN A 152 -14.92 4.25 -28.06
N VAL A 153 -15.43 5.39 -27.60
CA VAL A 153 -16.85 5.56 -27.27
C VAL A 153 -17.27 7.03 -27.39
N ASN A 154 -18.48 7.29 -27.89
CA ASN A 154 -19.00 8.64 -28.10
C ASN A 154 -18.03 9.55 -28.90
N ASP A 155 -17.57 10.65 -28.31
CA ASP A 155 -16.58 11.58 -28.87
C ASP A 155 -15.14 11.32 -28.37
N MET A 156 -14.91 10.17 -27.74
CA MET A 156 -13.64 9.78 -27.12
C MET A 156 -12.93 8.69 -27.91
N ASP A 157 -11.62 8.88 -28.05
CA ASP A 157 -10.63 7.91 -28.49
C ASP A 157 -9.44 8.06 -27.54
N ILE A 158 -9.31 7.14 -26.59
CA ILE A 158 -8.33 7.19 -25.49
C ILE A 158 -7.36 6.02 -25.68
N ILE A 159 -6.07 6.28 -25.54
CA ILE A 159 -5.03 5.25 -25.44
C ILE A 159 -4.34 5.42 -24.08
N THR A 160 -4.39 4.39 -23.23
CA THR A 160 -3.78 4.49 -21.89
C THR A 160 -2.26 4.63 -21.99
N PRO A 161 -1.64 5.61 -21.31
CA PRO A 161 -0.19 5.80 -21.38
C PRO A 161 0.63 4.65 -20.76
N ARG A 162 0.10 4.06 -19.69
CA ARG A 162 0.73 3.01 -18.88
C ARG A 162 -0.32 2.22 -18.11
N GLU A 163 0.08 1.10 -17.52
CA GLU A 163 -0.74 0.35 -16.57
C GLU A 163 -0.89 1.09 -15.22
N ASN A 164 -2.09 1.02 -14.66
CA ASN A 164 -2.39 1.53 -13.31
C ASN A 164 -3.69 0.92 -12.76
N ARG A 165 -4.15 1.40 -11.60
CA ARG A 165 -5.45 1.01 -11.01
C ARG A 165 -6.24 2.19 -10.45
N VAL A 166 -7.56 2.05 -10.43
CA VAL A 166 -8.49 2.93 -9.70
C VAL A 166 -9.25 2.10 -8.68
N MET A 167 -9.46 2.62 -7.48
CA MET A 167 -10.14 1.95 -6.38
C MET A 167 -11.36 2.74 -5.89
N PHE A 168 -12.44 2.02 -5.57
CA PHE A 168 -13.68 2.57 -5.03
C PHE A 168 -14.09 1.80 -3.78
N SER A 169 -14.15 2.46 -2.63
CA SER A 169 -14.52 1.84 -1.35
C SER A 169 -15.44 2.76 -0.55
N ASN A 170 -16.52 2.20 0.00
CA ASN A 170 -17.25 2.82 1.10
C ASN A 170 -17.36 1.76 2.18
N ASP A 171 -16.24 1.57 2.87
CA ASP A 171 -16.06 0.54 3.87
C ASP A 171 -16.26 1.11 5.27
N ALA A 172 -17.41 0.76 5.88
CA ALA A 172 -17.73 1.21 7.22
C ALA A 172 -16.72 0.72 8.27
N THR A 173 -16.08 -0.43 8.05
CA THR A 173 -15.07 -0.98 8.95
C THR A 173 -13.74 -0.24 8.79
N ALA A 174 -13.33 0.10 7.57
CA ALA A 174 -12.12 0.87 7.31
C ALA A 174 -12.27 2.35 7.69
N LEU A 175 -13.43 2.97 7.43
CA LEU A 175 -13.77 4.33 7.86
C LEU A 175 -13.68 4.47 9.38
N ASN A 176 -14.09 3.43 10.11
CA ASN A 176 -13.96 3.38 11.56
C ASN A 176 -12.57 2.94 12.02
N MET A 177 -11.86 2.06 11.30
CA MET A 177 -10.54 1.52 11.64
C MET A 177 -10.41 1.18 13.13
N GLU A 178 -11.27 0.31 13.67
CA GLU A 178 -11.23 0.01 15.10
C GLU A 178 -9.86 -0.56 15.51
N VAL A 179 -9.32 -0.02 16.59
CA VAL A 179 -8.05 -0.44 17.21
C VAL A 179 -8.37 -0.87 18.63
N SER A 180 -8.08 -2.11 19.00
CA SER A 180 -8.31 -2.56 20.39
C SER A 180 -7.06 -2.41 21.24
N ARG A 181 -7.22 -1.83 22.44
CA ARG A 181 -6.13 -1.77 23.44
C ARG A 181 -5.75 -3.16 23.97
N ASP A 182 -6.65 -4.13 23.87
CA ASP A 182 -6.39 -5.51 24.30
C ASP A 182 -5.29 -6.16 23.46
N PHE A 183 -5.00 -5.61 22.25
CA PHE A 183 -3.89 -6.04 21.41
C PHE A 183 -2.52 -5.81 22.05
N ALA A 184 -2.41 -4.97 23.09
CA ALA A 184 -1.16 -4.75 23.81
C ALA A 184 -0.54 -6.05 24.35
N ALA A 185 -1.37 -7.04 24.71
CA ALA A 185 -0.90 -8.33 25.17
C ALA A 185 -0.14 -9.12 24.09
N GLU A 186 -0.55 -8.99 22.83
CA GLU A 186 0.10 -9.63 21.67
C GLU A 186 1.44 -8.96 21.34
N LEU A 187 1.61 -7.68 21.68
CA LEU A 187 2.83 -6.91 21.40
C LEU A 187 3.98 -7.19 22.36
N ALA A 188 3.72 -7.82 23.52
CA ALA A 188 4.74 -8.05 24.54
C ALA A 188 5.94 -8.89 24.05
N ASP A 189 5.70 -9.82 23.12
CA ASP A 189 6.72 -10.69 22.53
C ASP A 189 7.23 -10.19 21.16
N ALA A 190 6.61 -9.13 20.61
CA ALA A 190 6.87 -8.64 19.27
C ALA A 190 8.29 -8.07 19.14
N ARG A 191 8.95 -8.38 18.03
CA ARG A 191 10.24 -7.79 17.62
C ARG A 191 10.07 -6.75 16.53
N VAL A 192 8.99 -6.86 15.76
CA VAL A 192 8.67 -5.97 14.65
C VAL A 192 7.16 -5.78 14.65
N PHE A 193 6.71 -4.53 14.63
CA PHE A 193 5.31 -4.14 14.50
C PHE A 193 5.14 -3.23 13.28
N LEU A 194 4.44 -3.73 12.26
CA LEU A 194 4.05 -2.97 11.08
C LEU A 194 2.65 -2.37 11.25
N LEU A 195 2.59 -1.04 11.20
CA LEU A 195 1.36 -0.28 11.09
C LEU A 195 1.11 0.02 9.61
N GLY A 196 -0.04 -0.42 9.10
CA GLY A 196 -0.60 0.11 7.86
C GLY A 196 -1.09 1.55 8.05
N CYS A 197 -1.37 2.22 6.94
CA CYS A 197 -1.83 3.60 6.94
C CYS A 197 -3.26 3.73 7.50
N PHE A 198 -3.61 4.95 7.91
CA PHE A 198 -4.94 5.31 8.41
C PHE A 198 -5.70 6.17 7.38
N SER A 199 -5.38 6.01 6.08
CA SER A 199 -5.90 6.85 5.00
C SER A 199 -7.41 6.75 4.81
N GLU A 200 -7.98 5.59 5.14
CA GLU A 200 -9.41 5.31 5.04
C GLU A 200 -10.24 6.04 6.11
N VAL A 201 -9.62 6.53 7.20
CA VAL A 201 -10.37 7.23 8.26
C VAL A 201 -10.61 8.68 7.84
N LEU A 202 -11.88 9.02 7.58
CA LEU A 202 -12.26 10.36 7.09
C LEU A 202 -12.82 11.30 8.17
N ASP A 203 -13.17 10.76 9.33
CA ASP A 203 -13.62 11.54 10.48
C ASP A 203 -12.45 11.82 11.44
N PHE A 204 -12.26 13.09 11.80
CA PHE A 204 -11.12 13.50 12.62
C PHE A 204 -11.22 13.03 14.08
N ASP A 205 -12.43 12.95 14.64
CA ASP A 205 -12.63 12.49 16.01
C ASP A 205 -12.38 10.98 16.11
N ILE A 206 -12.80 10.22 15.08
CA ILE A 206 -12.43 8.80 14.94
C ILE A 206 -10.91 8.67 14.85
N LEU A 207 -10.26 9.42 13.94
CA LEU A 207 -8.81 9.37 13.77
C LEU A 207 -8.08 9.70 15.08
N LYS A 208 -8.56 10.68 15.84
CA LYS A 208 -7.98 11.05 17.13
C LYS A 208 -8.04 9.89 18.12
N ASP A 209 -9.19 9.24 18.26
CA ASP A 209 -9.31 8.05 19.11
C ASP A 209 -8.35 6.93 18.64
N ARG A 210 -8.24 6.71 17.32
CA ARG A 210 -7.31 5.69 16.79
C ARG A 210 -5.87 6.02 17.14
N MET A 211 -5.45 7.27 16.98
CA MET A 211 -4.11 7.70 17.38
C MET A 211 -3.85 7.52 18.88
N GLU A 212 -4.83 7.80 19.75
CA GLU A 212 -4.69 7.58 21.20
C GLU A 212 -4.55 6.09 21.56
N LYS A 213 -5.30 5.21 20.88
CA LYS A 213 -5.19 3.76 21.09
C LYS A 213 -3.91 3.19 20.49
N THR A 214 -3.51 3.63 19.30
CA THR A 214 -2.25 3.22 18.67
C THR A 214 -1.04 3.71 19.46
N GLU A 215 -1.06 4.94 19.99
CA GLU A 215 -0.02 5.44 20.89
C GLU A 215 0.11 4.52 22.11
N TYR A 216 -1.00 4.19 22.78
CA TYR A 216 -1.01 3.24 23.89
C TYR A 216 -0.39 1.88 23.51
N LEU A 217 -0.71 1.33 22.34
CA LEU A 217 -0.12 0.07 21.87
C LEU A 217 1.39 0.18 21.68
N LEU A 218 1.86 1.26 21.06
CA LEU A 218 3.29 1.52 20.85
C LEU A 218 4.05 1.75 22.17
N GLU A 219 3.39 2.22 23.24
CA GLU A 219 4.01 2.32 24.57
C GLU A 219 4.25 0.97 25.24
N ASN A 220 3.49 -0.06 24.83
CA ASN A 220 3.63 -1.42 25.34
C ASN A 220 4.58 -2.28 24.47
N LEU A 221 5.12 -1.71 23.39
CA LEU A 221 6.10 -2.40 22.55
C LEU A 221 7.46 -2.45 23.25
N ALA A 222 8.17 -3.57 23.13
CA ALA A 222 9.51 -3.71 23.69
C ALA A 222 10.46 -2.63 23.12
N PRO A 223 11.34 -2.00 23.94
CA PRO A 223 12.21 -0.92 23.48
C PRO A 223 13.16 -1.31 22.32
N GLU A 224 13.50 -2.60 22.21
CA GLU A 224 14.32 -3.15 21.15
C GLU A 224 13.55 -3.55 19.88
N ALA A 225 12.22 -3.47 19.90
CA ALA A 225 11.38 -3.82 18.76
C ALA A 225 11.29 -2.67 17.75
N TRP A 226 11.15 -3.03 16.49
CA TRP A 226 10.90 -2.09 15.41
C TRP A 226 9.42 -1.71 15.34
N ALA A 227 9.13 -0.42 15.26
CA ALA A 227 7.83 0.13 14.90
C ALA A 227 7.93 0.83 13.54
N ILE A 228 7.19 0.33 12.56
CA ILE A 228 7.18 0.82 11.17
C ILE A 228 5.78 1.30 10.84
N LEU A 229 5.66 2.49 10.28
CA LEU A 229 4.44 2.93 9.61
C LEU A 229 4.67 2.88 8.10
N GLU A 230 3.90 2.07 7.38
CA GLU A 230 3.75 2.23 5.93
C GLU A 230 2.71 3.33 5.71
N ASP A 231 3.11 4.38 5.01
CA ASP A 231 2.27 5.52 4.66
C ASP A 231 1.23 5.11 3.59
N GLY A 232 0.36 6.04 3.20
CA GLY A 232 -0.66 5.75 2.19
C GLY A 232 -1.27 6.99 1.56
N CYS A 233 -2.26 6.77 0.69
CA CYS A 233 -2.94 7.82 -0.04
C CYS A 233 -4.06 8.47 0.80
N TYR A 234 -3.75 9.51 1.57
CA TYR A 234 -4.77 10.20 2.36
C TYR A 234 -5.62 11.13 1.52
N ILE A 235 -6.95 11.00 1.54
CA ILE A 235 -7.85 12.00 0.92
C ILE A 235 -7.64 13.37 1.59
N ASN A 236 -7.61 13.41 2.92
CA ASN A 236 -7.30 14.61 3.69
C ASN A 236 -5.81 14.65 4.09
N LYS A 237 -5.02 15.52 3.45
CA LYS A 237 -3.57 15.64 3.71
C LYS A 237 -3.24 16.07 5.14
N ASP A 238 -4.12 16.84 5.80
CA ASP A 238 -3.92 17.23 7.19
C ASP A 238 -3.97 16.02 8.15
N PHE A 239 -4.73 14.97 7.79
CA PHE A 239 -4.81 13.75 8.58
C PHE A 239 -3.49 12.98 8.52
N ARG A 240 -2.86 12.90 7.34
CA ARG A 240 -1.51 12.31 7.16
C ARG A 240 -0.51 12.97 8.10
N TYR A 241 -0.44 14.31 8.09
CA TYR A 241 0.47 15.06 8.96
C TYR A 241 0.15 14.89 10.44
N TYR A 242 -1.13 14.80 10.80
CA TYR A 242 -1.57 14.54 12.17
C TYR A 242 -1.09 13.16 12.67
N VAL A 243 -1.28 12.11 11.86
CA VAL A 243 -0.81 10.74 12.17
C VAL A 243 0.70 10.73 12.40
N HIS A 244 1.49 11.30 11.47
CA HIS A 244 2.94 11.34 11.62
C HIS A 244 3.36 12.09 12.88
N LYS A 245 2.76 13.25 13.15
CA LYS A 245 3.06 14.06 14.33
C LYS A 245 2.74 13.32 15.64
N LYS A 246 1.67 12.52 15.66
CA LYS A 246 1.25 11.76 16.84
C LYS A 246 2.17 10.57 17.10
N LEU A 247 2.52 9.82 16.06
CA LEU A 247 3.25 8.57 16.22
C LEU A 247 4.77 8.72 16.20
N LYS A 248 5.32 9.84 15.70
CA LYS A 248 6.77 10.01 15.46
C LYS A 248 7.69 9.69 16.64
N LYS A 249 7.24 9.89 17.89
CA LYS A 249 8.06 9.62 19.09
C LYS A 249 8.29 8.14 19.35
N ARG A 250 7.45 7.28 18.77
CA ARG A 250 7.46 5.83 18.98
C ARG A 250 7.81 5.05 17.71
N LEU A 251 7.71 5.68 16.54
CA LEU A 251 8.12 5.08 15.28
C LEU A 251 9.64 5.06 15.12
N ASN A 252 10.17 3.97 14.57
CA ASN A 252 11.55 3.89 14.11
C ASN A 252 11.66 4.19 12.62
N VAL A 253 10.66 3.75 11.84
CA VAL A 253 10.63 3.84 10.38
C VAL A 253 9.30 4.42 9.92
N LEU A 254 9.36 5.40 9.03
CA LEU A 254 8.25 5.76 8.14
C LEU A 254 8.63 5.29 6.75
N SER A 255 7.81 4.46 6.12
CA SER A 255 8.02 3.91 4.79
C SER A 255 6.94 4.45 3.84
N MET A 256 7.32 4.81 2.63
CA MET A 256 6.41 5.36 1.61
C MET A 256 6.91 5.06 0.19
N ASN A 257 6.01 5.07 -0.79
CA ASN A 257 6.37 4.93 -2.20
C ASN A 257 6.76 6.27 -2.86
N GLU A 258 7.09 6.23 -4.15
CA GLU A 258 7.49 7.40 -4.93
C GLU A 258 6.37 8.43 -5.15
N ASP A 259 5.12 8.00 -5.20
CA ASP A 259 3.97 8.89 -5.37
C ASP A 259 3.70 9.65 -4.06
N GLU A 260 3.77 8.96 -2.93
CA GLU A 260 3.54 9.50 -1.59
C GLU A 260 4.59 10.55 -1.19
N ILE A 261 5.86 10.35 -1.56
CA ILE A 261 6.90 11.37 -1.31
C ILE A 261 6.71 12.59 -2.22
N GLN A 262 6.35 12.38 -3.50
CA GLN A 262 6.07 13.47 -4.44
C GLN A 262 4.87 14.31 -4.01
N GLU A 263 3.83 13.64 -3.52
CA GLU A 263 2.68 14.28 -2.89
C GLU A 263 3.10 15.07 -1.65
N TYR A 264 3.93 14.50 -0.78
CA TYR A 264 4.39 15.17 0.44
C TYR A 264 5.15 16.46 0.15
N ILE A 265 5.95 16.49 -0.92
CA ILE A 265 6.68 17.70 -1.37
C ILE A 265 5.85 18.62 -2.27
N GLY A 266 4.67 18.19 -2.73
CA GLY A 266 3.75 18.97 -3.55
C GLY A 266 4.22 19.21 -4.99
N ARG A 267 5.14 18.40 -5.52
CA ARG A 267 5.63 18.50 -6.91
C ARG A 267 6.08 17.14 -7.44
N LYS A 268 5.94 16.93 -8.75
CA LYS A 268 6.53 15.77 -9.44
C LYS A 268 8.03 15.98 -9.63
N ILE A 269 8.80 14.90 -9.45
CA ILE A 269 10.25 14.88 -9.68
C ILE A 269 10.63 13.64 -10.50
N ASP A 270 11.78 13.69 -11.16
CA ASP A 270 12.38 12.48 -11.70
C ASP A 270 12.99 11.68 -10.55
N ILE A 271 12.42 10.51 -10.27
CA ILE A 271 12.87 9.60 -9.21
C ILE A 271 14.25 8.99 -9.50
N LEU A 272 14.76 9.15 -10.72
CA LEU A 272 16.12 8.75 -11.12
C LEU A 272 17.12 9.91 -11.11
N ASP A 273 16.70 11.14 -10.81
CA ASP A 273 17.61 12.27 -10.59
C ASP A 273 18.07 12.32 -9.12
N PRO A 274 19.36 12.03 -8.82
CA PRO A 274 19.85 12.03 -7.46
C PRO A 274 19.78 13.39 -6.77
N GLN A 275 19.82 14.50 -7.53
CA GLN A 275 19.71 15.84 -6.94
C GLN A 275 18.29 16.10 -6.45
N SER A 276 17.28 15.89 -7.30
CA SER A 276 15.87 16.02 -6.92
C SER A 276 15.51 15.10 -5.76
N MET A 277 15.97 13.85 -5.78
CA MET A 277 15.74 12.91 -4.68
C MET A 277 16.42 13.32 -3.38
N GLN A 278 17.66 13.82 -3.43
CA GLN A 278 18.33 14.36 -2.24
C GLN A 278 17.51 15.49 -1.59
N GLU A 279 17.03 16.44 -2.39
CA GLU A 279 16.21 17.56 -1.90
C GLU A 279 14.89 17.07 -1.27
N ALA A 280 14.22 16.12 -1.93
CA ALA A 280 12.98 15.54 -1.44
C ALA A 280 13.18 14.80 -0.10
N LEU A 281 14.19 13.94 -0.01
CA LEU A 281 14.50 13.19 1.21
C LEU A 281 14.83 14.14 2.37
N GLN A 282 15.66 15.16 2.13
CA GLN A 282 16.00 16.15 3.16
C GLN A 282 14.79 16.95 3.62
N TYR A 283 13.91 17.35 2.69
CA TYR A 283 12.68 18.07 3.01
C TYR A 283 11.74 17.22 3.88
N VAL A 284 11.42 16.00 3.44
CA VAL A 284 10.49 15.11 4.16
C VAL A 284 11.07 14.69 5.50
N TYR A 285 12.33 14.27 5.55
CA TYR A 285 12.98 13.83 6.79
C TYR A 285 12.94 14.90 7.89
N LYS A 286 13.19 16.16 7.52
CA LYS A 286 13.11 17.31 8.44
C LYS A 286 11.69 17.54 8.96
N LYS A 287 10.66 17.24 8.17
CA LYS A 287 9.25 17.46 8.51
C LYS A 287 8.69 16.36 9.41
N ILE A 288 9.01 15.10 9.09
CA ILE A 288 8.48 13.94 9.82
C ILE A 288 9.14 13.76 11.18
N ASP A 289 10.44 14.06 11.31
CA ASP A 289 11.20 13.93 12.55
C ASP A 289 11.11 12.50 13.15
N ILE A 290 11.31 11.50 12.28
CA ILE A 290 11.33 10.06 12.56
C ILE A 290 12.74 9.54 12.23
N PRO A 291 13.31 8.56 12.98
CA PRO A 291 14.72 8.18 12.83
C PRO A 291 15.12 7.76 11.41
N ILE A 292 14.26 7.01 10.71
CA ILE A 292 14.53 6.51 9.36
C ILE A 292 13.31 6.76 8.47
N LEU A 293 13.57 7.32 7.28
CA LEU A 293 12.63 7.38 6.16
C LEU A 293 13.02 6.30 5.15
N VAL A 294 12.10 5.39 4.85
CA VAL A 294 12.21 4.44 3.74
C VAL A 294 11.41 4.96 2.56
N VAL A 295 12.01 4.93 1.37
CA VAL A 295 11.33 5.24 0.12
C VAL A 295 11.56 4.09 -0.86
N HIS A 296 10.50 3.61 -1.49
CA HIS A 296 10.57 2.55 -2.49
C HIS A 296 9.94 2.99 -3.81
N SER A 297 10.39 2.37 -4.90
CA SER A 297 9.94 2.66 -6.26
C SER A 297 10.14 1.44 -7.16
N ALA A 298 9.63 1.52 -8.40
CA ALA A 298 9.88 0.51 -9.43
C ALA A 298 11.35 0.43 -9.92
N ALA A 299 12.26 1.27 -9.42
CA ALA A 299 13.67 1.29 -9.84
C ALA A 299 14.66 1.04 -8.69
N TRP A 300 14.33 1.41 -7.46
CA TRP A 300 15.19 1.31 -6.29
C TRP A 300 14.36 1.36 -5.00
N ALA A 301 14.95 0.91 -3.89
CA ALA A 301 14.48 1.22 -2.55
C ALA A 301 15.64 1.74 -1.69
N LEU A 302 15.36 2.69 -0.80
CA LEU A 302 16.36 3.31 0.05
C LEU A 302 15.85 3.56 1.46
N ALA A 303 16.79 3.66 2.40
CA ALA A 303 16.60 4.13 3.75
C ALA A 303 17.47 5.38 3.97
N TYR A 304 16.91 6.43 4.54
CA TYR A 304 17.57 7.71 4.81
C TYR A 304 17.39 8.10 6.29
N GLY A 305 18.48 8.44 6.97
CA GLY A 305 18.43 8.91 8.36
C GLY A 305 19.48 8.30 9.27
N VAL A 306 19.04 7.80 10.43
CA VAL A 306 19.92 7.25 11.48
C VAL A 306 20.25 5.79 11.20
N ARG A 307 21.54 5.49 10.97
CA ARG A 307 22.06 4.14 10.74
C ARG A 307 21.25 3.34 9.69
N PRO A 308 21.02 3.89 8.48
CA PRO A 308 20.18 3.25 7.47
C PRO A 308 20.76 1.91 6.99
N GLU A 309 22.05 1.66 7.17
CA GLU A 309 22.70 0.38 6.85
C GLU A 309 22.10 -0.81 7.61
N LYS A 310 21.46 -0.57 8.75
CA LYS A 310 20.75 -1.63 9.50
C LYS A 310 19.56 -2.21 8.73
N LEU A 311 19.04 -1.48 7.75
CA LEU A 311 17.90 -1.90 6.93
C LEU A 311 18.32 -2.62 5.65
N GLU A 312 19.60 -2.97 5.46
CA GLU A 312 20.07 -3.68 4.27
C GLU A 312 19.24 -4.93 3.96
N GLN A 313 19.11 -5.84 4.94
CA GLN A 313 18.36 -7.09 4.78
C GLN A 313 16.85 -6.84 4.62
N ALA A 314 16.33 -5.80 5.28
CA ALA A 314 14.93 -5.43 5.18
C ALA A 314 14.60 -4.92 3.77
N LEU A 315 15.38 -3.97 3.25
CA LEU A 315 15.18 -3.44 1.90
C LEU A 315 15.34 -4.54 0.84
N HIS A 316 16.33 -5.42 1.00
CA HIS A 316 16.50 -6.57 0.11
C HIS A 316 15.26 -7.47 0.11
N GLY A 317 14.74 -7.82 1.29
CA GLY A 317 13.52 -8.61 1.43
C GLY A 317 12.28 -7.94 0.83
N GLY A 318 12.12 -6.62 1.06
CA GLY A 318 11.05 -5.82 0.47
C GLY A 318 11.09 -5.82 -1.06
N ILE A 319 12.27 -5.56 -1.65
CA ILE A 319 12.47 -5.58 -3.10
C ILE A 319 12.12 -6.96 -3.67
N CYS A 320 12.67 -8.03 -3.09
CA CYS A 320 12.49 -9.38 -3.61
C CYS A 320 11.03 -9.85 -3.49
N LEU A 321 10.36 -9.58 -2.37
CA LEU A 321 8.98 -10.02 -2.16
C LEU A 321 8.01 -9.27 -3.08
N SER A 322 8.20 -7.96 -3.25
CA SER A 322 7.43 -7.15 -4.19
C SER A 322 7.66 -7.60 -5.64
N ALA A 323 8.92 -7.82 -6.04
CA ALA A 323 9.27 -8.32 -7.38
C ALA A 323 8.73 -9.74 -7.64
N THR A 324 8.69 -10.60 -6.63
CA THR A 324 8.17 -11.97 -6.76
C THR A 324 6.69 -11.92 -7.08
N ARG A 325 5.94 -11.07 -6.37
CA ARG A 325 4.52 -10.86 -6.65
C ARG A 325 4.28 -10.21 -8.00
N PHE A 326 5.11 -9.26 -8.41
CA PHE A 326 5.02 -8.67 -9.75
C PHE A 326 5.05 -9.75 -10.85
N ARG A 327 5.93 -10.75 -10.69
CA ARG A 327 6.10 -11.88 -11.64
C ARG A 327 4.99 -12.92 -11.58
N TYR A 328 4.64 -13.35 -10.37
CA TYR A 328 3.86 -14.57 -10.14
C TYR A 328 2.45 -14.32 -9.58
N GLY A 329 2.08 -13.05 -9.37
CA GLY A 329 0.86 -12.69 -8.67
C GLY A 329 0.85 -13.26 -7.25
N ASP A 330 -0.23 -13.93 -6.87
CA ASP A 330 -0.36 -14.56 -5.55
C ASP A 330 0.08 -16.05 -5.56
N SER A 331 0.45 -16.59 -6.72
CA SER A 331 0.81 -18.00 -6.92
C SER A 331 2.33 -18.21 -6.80
N PHE A 332 2.89 -17.87 -5.64
CA PHE A 332 4.31 -18.06 -5.35
C PHE A 332 4.55 -18.62 -3.94
N GLY A 333 5.73 -19.21 -3.74
CA GLY A 333 6.27 -19.62 -2.46
C GLY A 333 7.78 -19.34 -2.35
N LYS A 334 8.48 -20.15 -1.56
CA LYS A 334 9.92 -19.98 -1.28
C LYS A 334 10.81 -20.16 -2.51
N GLU A 335 10.40 -20.99 -3.47
CA GLU A 335 11.19 -21.28 -4.66
C GLU A 335 11.19 -20.09 -5.61
N GLU A 336 10.00 -19.58 -5.95
CA GLU A 336 9.83 -18.40 -6.81
C GLU A 336 10.45 -17.13 -6.21
N TYR A 337 10.44 -17.01 -4.87
CA TYR A 337 11.13 -15.93 -4.18
C TYR A 337 12.65 -16.01 -4.40
N LYS A 338 13.25 -17.20 -4.28
CA LYS A 338 14.69 -17.40 -4.54
C LYS A 338 15.05 -17.16 -6.00
N GLU A 339 14.23 -17.64 -6.92
CA GLU A 339 14.40 -17.33 -8.35
C GLU A 339 14.36 -15.82 -8.63
N THR A 340 13.59 -15.06 -7.86
CA THR A 340 13.51 -13.60 -7.98
C THR A 340 14.72 -12.91 -7.36
N GLU A 341 15.21 -13.42 -6.24
CA GLU A 341 16.44 -12.96 -5.59
C GLU A 341 17.65 -13.05 -6.53
N GLU A 342 17.72 -14.13 -7.32
CA GLU A 342 18.79 -14.38 -8.30
C GLU A 342 18.71 -13.52 -9.57
N LEU A 343 17.62 -12.78 -9.79
CA LEU A 343 17.50 -11.90 -10.95
C LEU A 343 18.51 -10.77 -10.91
N PRO A 344 18.97 -10.31 -12.10
CA PRO A 344 19.83 -9.13 -12.18
C PRO A 344 19.09 -7.89 -11.70
N ASP A 345 19.86 -6.93 -11.20
CA ASP A 345 19.36 -5.64 -10.78
C ASP A 345 19.11 -4.73 -12.00
N LYS A 346 18.12 -3.85 -11.89
CA LYS A 346 17.77 -2.87 -12.91
C LYS A 346 18.90 -1.85 -13.07
N GLU A 347 19.42 -1.73 -14.28
CA GLU A 347 20.62 -0.93 -14.56
C GLU A 347 20.45 0.56 -14.16
N ALA A 348 19.27 1.13 -14.40
CA ALA A 348 18.95 2.49 -14.00
C ALA A 348 18.99 2.68 -12.47
N GLY A 349 18.49 1.70 -11.72
CA GLY A 349 18.53 1.70 -10.25
C GLY A 349 19.97 1.58 -9.72
N VAL A 350 20.79 0.75 -10.36
CA VAL A 350 22.22 0.60 -10.00
C VAL A 350 22.97 1.91 -10.15
N ARG A 351 22.75 2.64 -11.26
CA ARG A 351 23.35 3.97 -11.47
C ARG A 351 22.86 4.97 -10.41
N PHE A 352 21.56 5.05 -10.20
CA PHE A 352 20.97 5.94 -9.20
C PHE A 352 21.51 5.68 -7.79
N CYS A 353 21.52 4.43 -7.31
CA CYS A 353 21.97 4.11 -5.97
C CYS A 353 23.45 4.44 -5.74
N ARG A 354 24.29 4.36 -6.79
CA ARG A 354 25.68 4.81 -6.72
C ARG A 354 25.76 6.33 -6.54
N GLU A 355 25.08 7.08 -7.41
CA GLU A 355 25.15 8.54 -7.44
C GLU A 355 24.53 9.18 -6.19
N ILE A 356 23.42 8.65 -5.68
CA ILE A 356 22.81 9.15 -4.44
C ILE A 356 23.66 8.83 -3.20
N LYS A 357 24.36 7.69 -3.19
CA LYS A 357 25.30 7.33 -2.13
C LYS A 357 26.52 8.24 -2.12
N ASP A 358 27.05 8.61 -3.29
CA ASP A 358 28.14 9.58 -3.40
C ASP A 358 27.75 10.97 -2.85
N LYS A 359 26.47 11.34 -2.98
CA LYS A 359 25.93 12.61 -2.45
C LYS A 359 25.66 12.60 -0.95
N LEU A 360 25.07 11.53 -0.42
CA LEU A 360 24.56 11.48 0.95
C LEU A 360 25.41 10.66 1.93
N GLY A 361 26.39 9.90 1.42
CA GLY A 361 27.34 9.13 2.21
C GLY A 361 26.66 8.19 3.20
N LYS A 362 27.07 8.24 4.47
CA LYS A 362 26.55 7.37 5.54
C LYS A 362 25.10 7.63 5.95
N HIS A 363 24.46 8.69 5.44
CA HIS A 363 23.07 9.02 5.78
C HIS A 363 22.06 8.27 4.92
N ILE A 364 22.50 7.50 3.92
CA ILE A 364 21.65 6.71 3.05
C ILE A 364 22.15 5.27 2.92
N PHE A 365 21.21 4.35 2.76
CA PHE A 365 21.45 3.01 2.21
C PHE A 365 20.44 2.78 1.08
N CYS A 366 20.89 2.32 -0.09
CA CYS A 366 20.06 2.19 -1.29
C CYS A 366 20.38 0.88 -2.00
N LEU A 367 19.34 0.17 -2.43
CA LEU A 367 19.42 -1.02 -3.24
C LEU A 367 18.61 -0.84 -4.53
N PRO A 368 19.12 -1.29 -5.68
CA PRO A 368 18.37 -1.28 -6.93
C PRO A 368 17.22 -2.31 -6.88
N ALA A 369 16.13 -2.01 -7.58
CA ALA A 369 15.07 -3.00 -7.84
C ALA A 369 15.54 -4.04 -8.86
N LYS A 370 14.83 -5.17 -8.97
CA LYS A 370 15.11 -6.22 -9.97
C LYS A 370 14.73 -5.80 -11.38
N GLU A 371 15.43 -6.34 -12.37
CA GLU A 371 15.05 -6.21 -13.77
C GLU A 371 13.87 -7.13 -14.07
N LEU A 372 12.75 -6.54 -14.50
CA LEU A 372 11.46 -7.22 -14.67
C LEU A 372 10.79 -6.86 -16.01
N SER A 373 11.52 -6.24 -16.94
CA SER A 373 10.99 -5.86 -18.25
C SER A 373 10.48 -7.04 -19.10
N PHE A 374 10.85 -8.26 -18.73
CA PHE A 374 10.43 -9.49 -19.40
C PHE A 374 9.04 -10.00 -18.95
N VAL A 375 8.44 -9.40 -17.91
CA VAL A 375 7.14 -9.85 -17.39
C VAL A 375 6.02 -9.27 -18.25
N GLU A 376 5.30 -10.14 -18.96
CA GLU A 376 4.24 -9.72 -19.88
C GLU A 376 2.92 -9.36 -19.18
N ASN A 377 2.57 -10.06 -18.10
CA ASN A 377 1.30 -9.91 -17.40
C ASN A 377 1.52 -9.63 -15.90
N PRO A 378 2.01 -8.43 -15.54
CA PRO A 378 2.38 -8.14 -14.17
C PRO A 378 1.17 -7.96 -13.25
N THR A 379 1.31 -8.38 -11.99
CA THR A 379 0.37 -8.01 -10.92
C THR A 379 0.83 -6.73 -10.24
N VAL A 380 0.00 -5.67 -10.26
CA VAL A 380 0.39 -4.32 -9.81
C VAL A 380 -0.29 -3.84 -8.52
N VAL A 381 -1.44 -4.39 -8.16
CA VAL A 381 -2.21 -4.02 -6.96
C VAL A 381 -1.46 -4.49 -5.72
N GLY A 382 -1.18 -3.65 -4.72
CA GLY A 382 -0.62 -4.09 -3.43
C GLY A 382 0.89 -4.43 -3.45
N LEU A 383 1.64 -3.99 -4.45
CA LEU A 383 3.10 -4.19 -4.50
C LEU A 383 3.83 -3.50 -3.33
N GLY A 384 3.34 -2.33 -2.90
CA GLY A 384 3.85 -1.63 -1.72
C GLY A 384 3.61 -2.42 -0.43
N ASP A 385 2.45 -3.07 -0.31
CA ASP A 385 2.15 -3.92 0.86
C ASP A 385 3.09 -5.14 0.95
N PHE A 386 3.43 -5.74 -0.20
CA PHE A 386 4.39 -6.84 -0.26
C PHE A 386 5.81 -6.38 0.00
N PHE A 387 6.16 -5.16 -0.44
CA PHE A 387 7.42 -4.53 -0.05
C PHE A 387 7.47 -4.33 1.47
N ALA A 388 6.45 -3.74 2.08
CA ALA A 388 6.35 -3.52 3.52
C ALA A 388 6.44 -4.84 4.31
N GLY A 389 5.74 -5.89 3.86
CA GLY A 389 5.85 -7.24 4.42
C GLY A 389 7.27 -7.81 4.31
N GLY A 390 7.94 -7.61 3.17
CA GLY A 390 9.30 -8.11 2.94
C GLY A 390 10.36 -7.44 3.81
N LEU A 391 10.10 -6.25 4.36
CA LEU A 391 10.98 -5.59 5.32
C LEU A 391 11.10 -6.40 6.62
N LEU A 392 10.00 -7.02 7.06
CA LEU A 392 9.84 -7.50 8.44
C LEU A 392 10.79 -8.65 8.79
N PRO A 393 10.96 -9.70 7.95
CA PRO A 393 11.93 -10.76 8.21
C PRO A 393 13.36 -10.24 8.39
N GLY A 394 13.77 -9.26 7.57
CA GLY A 394 15.11 -8.66 7.65
C GLY A 394 15.36 -7.87 8.94
N MET A 395 14.29 -7.45 9.63
CA MET A 395 14.35 -6.71 10.89
C MET A 395 14.35 -7.60 12.14
N LEU A 396 14.01 -8.89 12.03
CA LEU A 396 13.94 -9.82 13.18
C LEU A 396 15.29 -10.05 13.88
N HIS A 397 16.39 -9.86 13.15
CA HIS A 397 17.76 -10.10 13.63
C HIS A 397 18.55 -8.83 13.90
N THR A 398 17.90 -7.67 13.79
CA THR A 398 18.51 -6.35 14.04
C THR A 398 17.69 -5.60 15.08
N SER A 399 18.29 -4.58 15.70
CA SER A 399 17.59 -3.68 16.62
C SER A 399 17.64 -2.26 16.08
N PRO A 400 16.66 -1.39 16.38
CA PRO A 400 16.64 0.02 15.98
C PRO A 400 17.95 0.81 16.22
#